data_AF-A0A930GTD0-F1
#
_entry.id   AF-A0A930GTD0-F1
#
_cell.length_a   1.000
_cell.length_b   1.000
_cell.length_c   1.000
_cell.angle_alpha   90.00
_cell.angle_beta   90.00
_cell.angle_gamma   90.00
#
_symmetry.space_group_name_H-M   'P 1'
#
loop_
_entity.id
_entity.type
_entity.pdbx_description
1 polymer ?
#
loop_
_entity_poly.entity_id
_entity_poly.type
_entity_poly.pdbx_seq_one_letter_code
_entity_poly.pdbx_strand_id
1 'polypeptide(L)' 'LVVAGERAKEAADGSLLDVASAALKGADEGVEATKDMLPKFGKAAVFSAKAKGIADQGAVAGYLMVKGVCLFLESKS' A
#
# COMPACT_ATOMS: atom_id res chain seq x y z
N LEU A 1 -2.73 4.01 -0.57
CA LEU A 1 -2.18 4.23 -1.93
C LEU A 1 -1.60 5.63 -2.16
N VAL A 2 -1.97 6.67 -1.38
CA VAL A 2 -1.35 8.00 -1.51
C VAL A 2 0.18 7.93 -1.34
N VAL A 3 0.64 7.34 -0.23
CA VAL A 3 2.07 7.15 0.05
C VAL A 3 2.79 6.32 -1.04
N ALA A 4 2.10 5.33 -1.61
CA ALA A 4 2.64 4.57 -2.75
C ALA A 4 2.91 5.48 -3.96
N GLY A 5 1.98 6.37 -4.29
CA GLY A 5 2.15 7.33 -5.38
C GLY A 5 3.24 8.36 -5.10
N GLU A 6 3.38 8.81 -3.85
CA GLU A 6 4.47 9.72 -3.43
C GLU A 6 5.84 9.07 -3.61
N ARG A 7 6.03 7.84 -3.12
CA ARG A 7 7.28 7.11 -3.28
C ARG A 7 7.58 6.75 -4.74
N ALA A 8 6.56 6.41 -5.53
CA ALA A 8 6.71 6.24 -6.96
C ALA A 8 7.23 7.52 -7.64
N LYS A 9 6.70 8.68 -7.25
CA LYS A 9 7.10 9.99 -7.79
C LYS A 9 8.54 10.36 -7.42
N GLU A 10 8.98 10.02 -6.21
CA GLU A 10 10.37 10.23 -5.78
C GLU A 10 11.37 9.40 -6.61
N ALA A 11 10.95 8.23 -7.11
CA ALA A 11 11.76 7.35 -7.94
C ALA A 11 11.56 7.54 -9.46
N ALA A 12 10.87 8.61 -9.89
CA ALA A 12 10.43 8.78 -11.28
C ALA A 12 11.56 8.83 -12.31
N ASP A 13 12.77 9.23 -11.91
CA ASP A 13 13.95 9.27 -12.78
C ASP A 13 14.66 7.90 -12.90
N GLY A 14 14.21 6.89 -12.14
CA GLY A 14 14.75 5.53 -12.17
C GLY A 14 14.14 4.65 -13.26
N SER A 15 14.51 3.37 -13.24
CA SER A 15 13.87 2.37 -14.11
C SER A 15 12.41 2.14 -13.70
N LEU A 16 11.64 1.49 -14.57
CA LEU A 16 10.26 1.08 -14.24
C LEU A 16 10.21 0.17 -13.00
N LEU A 17 11.24 -0.65 -12.80
CA LEU A 17 11.36 -1.50 -11.61
C LEU A 17 11.68 -0.69 -10.35
N ASP A 18 12.50 0.37 -10.46
CA ASP A 18 12.79 1.27 -9.33
C ASP A 18 11.52 2.00 -8.88
N VAL A 19 10.74 2.52 -9.84
CA VAL A 19 9.45 3.18 -9.58
C VAL A 19 8.47 2.21 -8.91
N ALA A 20 8.35 0.99 -9.45
CA ALA A 20 7.45 -0.03 -8.90
C ALA A 20 7.87 -0.48 -7.49
N SER A 21 9.17 -0.64 -7.24
CA SER A 21 9.72 -1.00 -5.93
C SER A 21 9.47 0.11 -4.89
N ALA A 22 9.66 1.38 -5.28
CA ALA A 22 9.35 2.52 -4.43
C ALA A 22 7.84 2.60 -4.12
N ALA A 23 7.00 2.38 -5.13
CA ALA A 23 5.55 2.31 -4.96
C ALA A 23 5.14 1.19 -3.99
N LEU A 24 5.77 0.01 -4.11
CA LEU A 24 5.51 -1.13 -3.22
C LEU A 24 5.84 -0.80 -1.77
N LYS A 25 6.99 -0.16 -1.53
CA LYS A 25 7.37 0.32 -0.20
C LYS A 25 6.34 1.30 0.36
N GLY A 26 5.92 2.30 -0.42
CA GLY A 26 4.91 3.25 0.03
C GLY A 26 3.52 2.62 0.24
N ALA A 27 3.19 1.55 -0.48
CA ALA A 27 1.96 0.80 -0.26
C ALA A 27 1.99 0.03 1.07
N ASP A 28 3.13 -0.60 1.39
CA ASP A 28 3.36 -1.32 2.65
C ASP A 28 3.30 -0.36 3.86
N GLU A 29 3.98 0.78 3.78
CA GLU A 29 3.90 1.84 4.80
C GLU A 29 2.45 2.31 5.00
N GLY A 30 1.70 2.44 3.91
CA GLY A 30 0.27 2.78 3.96
C GLY A 30 -0.57 1.71 4.65
N VAL A 31 -0.28 0.42 4.44
CA VAL A 31 -0.97 -0.69 5.13
C VAL A 31 -0.67 -0.66 6.62
N GLU A 32 0.59 -0.53 7.00
CA GLU A 32 0.99 -0.49 8.41
C GLU A 32 0.33 0.68 9.14
N ALA A 33 0.31 1.88 8.53
CA ALA A 33 -0.33 3.05 9.13
C ALA A 33 -1.82 2.85 9.41
N THR A 34 -2.54 2.01 8.64
CA THR A 34 -3.98 1.78 8.87
C THR A 34 -4.29 1.05 10.17
N LYS A 35 -3.34 0.30 10.73
CA LYS A 35 -3.52 -0.42 12.00
C LYS A 35 -3.78 0.52 13.16
N ASP A 36 -3.23 1.73 13.10
CA ASP A 36 -3.38 2.76 14.14
C ASP A 36 -4.50 3.76 13.84
N MET A 37 -5.16 3.65 12.69
CA MET A 37 -6.23 4.56 12.29
C MET A 37 -7.58 4.12 12.84
N LEU A 38 -8.38 5.09 13.30
CA LEU A 38 -9.79 4.84 13.59
C LEU A 38 -10.55 4.73 12.25
N PRO A 39 -11.21 3.60 11.95
CA PRO A 39 -11.94 3.45 10.70
C PRO A 39 -13.13 4.42 10.67
N LYS A 40 -13.16 5.26 9.63
CA LYS A 40 -14.24 6.26 9.41
C LYS A 40 -15.34 5.75 8.48
N PHE A 41 -15.07 4.70 7.71
CA PHE A 41 -15.95 4.23 6.64
C PHE A 41 -16.12 2.70 6.67
N GLY A 42 -17.19 2.21 6.03
CA GLY A 42 -17.45 0.78 5.83
C GLY A 42 -17.83 0.00 7.10
N LYS A 43 -17.85 -1.35 7.01
CA LYS A 43 -18.16 -2.22 8.16
C LYS A 43 -17.17 -2.08 9.31
N ALA A 44 -15.93 -1.70 9.03
CA ALA A 44 -14.90 -1.47 10.05
C ALA A 44 -15.27 -0.32 11.00
N ALA A 45 -15.96 0.72 10.52
CA ALA A 45 -16.44 1.82 11.36
C ALA A 45 -17.47 1.36 12.40
N VAL A 46 -18.32 0.39 12.05
CA VAL A 46 -19.33 -0.21 12.95
C VAL A 46 -18.68 -1.04 14.06
N PHE A 47 -17.52 -1.64 13.78
CA PHE A 47 -16.74 -2.45 14.73
C PHE A 47 -15.42 -1.78 15.12
N SER A 48 -15.40 -0.45 15.20
CA SER A 48 -14.18 0.35 15.40
C SER A 48 -13.35 -0.05 16.63
N ALA A 49 -14.00 -0.46 17.72
CA ALA A 49 -13.32 -0.99 18.92
C ALA A 49 -12.51 -2.27 18.67
N LYS A 50 -12.88 -3.08 17.67
CA LYS A 50 -12.16 -4.30 17.25
C LYS A 50 -11.20 -4.05 16.10
N ALA A 51 -11.23 -2.87 15.47
CA ALA A 51 -10.42 -2.57 14.29
C ALA A 51 -9.02 -2.07 14.61
N LYS A 52 -8.78 -1.58 15.85
CA LYS A 52 -7.46 -1.13 16.28
C LYS A 52 -6.44 -2.29 16.23
N GLY A 53 -5.31 -2.06 15.57
CA GLY A 53 -4.25 -3.04 15.36
C GLY A 53 -4.46 -3.97 14.17
N ILE A 54 -5.60 -3.88 13.48
CA ILE A 54 -5.89 -4.69 12.28
C ILE A 54 -5.70 -3.81 11.05
N ALA A 55 -4.95 -4.31 10.07
CA ALA A 55 -4.76 -3.60 8.81
C ALA A 55 -6.09 -3.48 8.05
N ASP A 56 -6.32 -2.33 7.43
CA ASP A 56 -7.47 -2.14 6.56
C ASP A 56 -7.37 -3.04 5.33
N GLN A 57 -8.44 -3.80 5.07
CA GLN A 57 -8.49 -4.73 3.93
C GLN A 57 -8.37 -4.03 2.57
N GLY A 58 -8.85 -2.79 2.45
CA GLY A 58 -8.73 -2.00 1.22
C GLY A 58 -7.28 -1.58 0.97
N ALA A 59 -6.58 -1.17 2.02
CA ALA A 59 -5.14 -0.90 1.95
C ALA A 59 -4.35 -2.17 1.58
N VAL A 60 -4.66 -3.31 2.19
CA VAL A 60 -4.00 -4.61 1.88
C VAL A 60 -4.24 -5.00 0.42
N ALA A 61 -5.47 -4.86 -0.09
CA ALA A 61 -5.77 -5.12 -1.50
C ALA A 61 -4.95 -4.22 -2.45
N GLY A 62 -4.83 -2.94 -2.11
CA GLY A 62 -3.99 -1.99 -2.85
C GLY A 62 -2.50 -2.38 -2.85
N TYR A 63 -1.97 -2.80 -1.70
CA TYR A 63 -0.61 -3.33 -1.59
C TYR A 63 -0.38 -4.57 -2.46
N LEU A 64 -1.30 -5.54 -2.42
CA LEU A 64 -1.19 -6.76 -3.23
C LEU A 64 -1.20 -6.47 -4.73
N MET A 65 -1.99 -5.48 -5.16
CA MET A 65 -2.01 -5.03 -6.56
C MET A 65 -0.62 -4.50 -6.98
N VAL A 66 -0.02 -3.61 -6.19
CA VAL A 66 1.31 -3.05 -6.48
C VAL A 66 2.39 -4.13 -6.42
N LYS A 67 2.30 -5.06 -5.45
CA LYS A 67 3.21 -6.20 -5.33
C LYS A 67 3.18 -7.09 -6.57
N GLY A 68 1.99 -7.36 -7.11
CA GLY A 68 1.83 -8.13 -8.34
C GLY A 68 2.54 -7.48 -9.53
N VAL A 69 2.45 -6.16 -9.66
CA VAL A 69 3.18 -5.39 -10.70
C VAL A 69 4.68 -5.50 -10.51
N CYS A 70 5.19 -5.31 -9.29
CA CYS A 70 6.62 -5.41 -8.99
C CYS A 70 7.19 -6.79 -9.34
N LEU A 71 6.53 -7.86 -8.87
CA LEU A 71 6.92 -9.25 -9.17
C LEU A 71 6.89 -9.56 -10.68
N PHE A 72 5.91 -9.01 -11.41
CA PHE A 72 5.87 -9.15 -12.86
C PHE A 72 7.08 -8.50 -13.52
N LEU A 73 7.47 -7.29 -13.11
CA LEU A 73 8.62 -6.58 -13.66
C LEU A 73 9.95 -7.27 -13.31
N GLU A 74 10.09 -7.76 -12.08
CA GLU A 74 11.25 -8.56 -11.65
C GLU A 74 11.41 -9.82 -12.49
N SER A 75 10.31 -10.50 -12.85
CA SER A 75 10.36 -11.69 -13.70
C SER A 75 10.81 -11.44 -15.15
N LYS A 76 10.90 -10.17 -15.55
CA LYS A 76 11.23 -9.72 -16.91
C LYS A 76 12.57 -8.97 -17.00
N SER A 77 13.21 -8.73 -15.85
CA SER A 77 14.54 -8.12 -15.76
C SER A 77 15.63 -9.18 -15.82
#